data_AF-A0A2V6GTU4-F1
#
_entry.id   AF-A0A2V6GTU4-F1
#
_cell.length_a   1.000
_cell.length_b   1.000
_cell.length_c   1.000
_cell.angle_alpha   90.00
_cell.angle_beta   90.00
_cell.angle_gamma   90.00
#
_symmetry.space_group_name_H-M   'P 1'
#
loop_
_entity.id
_entity.type
_entity.pdbx_description
1 polymer ?
#
loop_
_entity_poly.entity_id
_entity_poly.type
_entity_poly.pdbx_seq_one_letter_code
_entity_poly.pdbx_strand_id
1 'polypeptide(L)'
;DDKIQRSGYPDLRVVDLASKRVFYLDPKLYAVGSRDSSFRTFYFEPKLATNKVRDDAVHFVVGFEHEPRERYARWRFTRWDLVDLSQFKVKLKAEFQGSNRDMYREEAIVASSEKQ
;
A
#
# COMPACT_ATOMS: atom_id res chain seq x y z
N ASP A 1 -15.90 9.32 17.20
CA ASP A 1 -14.52 9.65 16.76
C ASP A 1 -14.26 9.12 15.36
N ASP A 2 -14.58 9.92 14.35
CA ASP A 2 -14.31 9.59 12.95
C ASP A 2 -12.80 9.55 12.71
N LYS A 3 -12.22 8.35 12.79
CA LYS A 3 -10.87 8.11 12.28
C LYS A 3 -10.93 8.24 10.76
N ILE A 4 -10.58 9.42 10.25
CA ILE A 4 -10.36 9.64 8.82
C ILE A 4 -9.32 8.63 8.35
N GLN A 5 -9.77 7.57 7.68
CA GLN A 5 -8.91 6.56 7.11
C GLN A 5 -8.25 7.16 5.87
N ARG A 6 -7.03 7.68 6.02
CA ARG A 6 -6.27 8.24 4.90
C ARG A 6 -5.61 7.09 4.16
N SER A 7 -6.12 6.73 3.00
CA SER A 7 -5.55 5.69 2.14
C SER A 7 -4.22 6.13 1.50
N GLY A 8 -3.38 5.17 1.12
CA GLY A 8 -2.15 5.38 0.36
C GLY A 8 -0.89 5.53 1.22
N TYR A 9 0.26 5.31 0.59
CA TYR A 9 1.58 5.37 1.22
C TYR A 9 2.02 6.82 1.51
N PRO A 10 2.70 7.08 2.63
CA PRO A 10 2.97 6.16 3.75
C PRO A 10 1.86 6.17 4.80
N ASP A 11 1.84 5.13 5.63
CA ASP A 11 0.95 5.06 6.80
C ASP A 11 1.35 6.04 7.91
N LEU A 12 2.65 6.16 8.21
CA LEU A 12 3.16 7.02 9.30
C LEU A 12 4.26 7.96 8.81
N ARG A 13 4.26 9.18 9.38
CA ARG A 13 5.33 10.16 9.28
C ARG A 13 5.85 10.46 10.68
N VAL A 14 7.09 10.11 10.93
CA VAL A 14 7.78 10.34 12.21
C VAL A 14 8.82 11.44 12.01
N VAL A 15 8.91 12.35 12.98
CA VAL A 15 9.93 13.40 13.01
C VAL A 15 10.77 13.19 14.23
N ASP A 16 12.07 13.00 14.04
CA ASP A 16 12.99 13.11 15.17
C ASP A 16 13.05 14.58 15.62
N LEU A 17 12.69 14.85 16.87
CA LEU A 17 12.57 16.21 17.36
C LEU A 17 13.91 16.92 17.49
N ALA A 18 15.00 16.17 17.69
CA ALA A 18 16.35 16.74 17.82
C ALA A 18 16.95 17.08 16.46
N SER A 19 17.07 16.10 15.55
CA SER A 19 17.68 16.29 14.23
C SER A 19 16.73 16.90 13.19
N LYS A 20 15.43 16.93 13.48
CA LYS A 20 14.35 17.28 12.51
C LYS A 20 14.23 16.32 11.33
N ARG A 21 14.95 15.18 11.34
CA ARG A 21 14.89 14.20 10.26
C ARG A 21 13.50 13.57 10.19
N VAL A 22 13.00 13.43 8.97
CA VAL A 22 11.71 12.82 8.67
C VAL A 22 11.91 11.36 8.28
N PHE A 23 11.06 10.51 8.83
CA PHE A 23 10.97 9.09 8.51
C PHE A 23 9.54 8.77 8.07
N TYR A 24 9.41 8.13 6.92
CA TYR A 24 8.16 7.51 6.50
C TYR A 24 8.19 6.03 6.84
N LEU A 25 7.16 5.56 7.54
CA LEU A 25 7.09 4.20 8.05
C LEU A 25 5.78 3.54 7.60
N ASP A 26 5.90 2.33 7.06
CA ASP A 26 4.78 1.60 6.48
C ASP A 26 4.78 0.14 6.97
N PRO A 27 3.89 -0.20 7.92
CA PRO A 27 3.77 -1.57 8.43
C PRO A 27 3.16 -2.51 7.38
N LYS A 28 3.67 -3.75 7.33
CA LYS A 28 3.17 -4.82 6.49
C LYS A 28 3.07 -6.11 7.28
N LEU A 29 2.01 -6.88 6.99
CA LEU A 29 1.81 -8.20 7.55
C LEU A 29 2.06 -9.24 6.47
N TYR A 30 2.71 -10.34 6.85
CA TYR A 30 2.83 -11.51 6.00
C TYR A 30 2.68 -12.79 6.84
N ALA A 31 2.12 -13.83 6.24
CA ALA A 31 1.94 -15.10 6.93
C ALA A 31 3.28 -15.88 6.99
N VAL A 32 3.46 -16.71 8.02
CA VAL A 32 4.58 -17.67 8.08
C VAL A 32 4.71 -18.44 6.75
N GLY A 33 5.92 -18.51 6.23
CA GLY A 33 6.23 -19.19 4.97
C GLY A 33 5.97 -18.36 3.70
N SER A 34 5.48 -17.12 3.80
CA SER A 34 5.21 -16.25 2.64
C SER A 34 6.25 -15.15 2.42
N ARG A 35 7.36 -15.15 3.18
CA ARG A 35 8.38 -14.11 3.15
C ARG A 35 8.99 -13.89 1.76
N ASP A 36 9.22 -14.96 1.02
CA ASP A 36 9.84 -14.92 -0.31
C ASP A 36 8.80 -14.84 -1.45
N SER A 37 7.54 -14.50 -1.13
CA SER A 37 6.48 -14.36 -2.11
C SER A 37 6.76 -13.21 -3.09
N SER A 38 6.39 -13.42 -4.36
CA SER A 38 6.44 -12.39 -5.41
C SER A 38 5.21 -11.49 -5.45
N PHE A 39 4.21 -11.72 -4.57
CA PHE A 39 3.05 -10.84 -4.48
C PHE A 39 3.47 -9.44 -4.05
N ARG A 40 2.82 -8.43 -4.65
CA ARG A 40 3.15 -7.03 -4.40
C ARG A 40 2.70 -6.61 -3.01
N THR A 41 3.67 -6.42 -2.11
CA THR A 41 3.43 -5.93 -0.74
C THR A 41 3.63 -4.41 -0.62
N PHE A 42 4.46 -3.81 -1.46
CA PHE A 42 4.71 -2.36 -1.50
C PHE A 42 4.15 -1.75 -2.79
N TYR A 43 3.44 -0.64 -2.67
CA TYR A 43 3.03 0.19 -3.80
C TYR A 43 2.94 1.65 -3.39
N PHE A 44 3.38 2.52 -4.30
CA PHE A 44 3.21 3.96 -4.19
C PHE A 44 2.57 4.46 -5.48
N GLU A 45 1.48 5.21 -5.33
CA GLU A 45 0.79 5.86 -6.44
C GLU A 45 0.89 7.37 -6.22
N PRO A 46 1.68 8.10 -7.05
CA PRO A 46 1.79 9.54 -6.92
C PRO A 46 0.46 10.20 -7.29
N LYS A 47 -0.05 11.07 -6.41
CA LYS A 47 -1.32 11.80 -6.62
C LYS A 47 -1.12 13.30 -6.48
N LEU A 48 -1.46 14.08 -7.48
CA LEU A 48 -1.28 15.54 -7.45
C LEU A 48 -1.94 16.19 -6.22
N ALA A 49 -3.21 15.86 -5.95
CA ALA A 49 -3.98 16.49 -4.86
C ALA A 49 -3.75 15.84 -3.48
N THR A 50 -3.45 14.55 -3.44
CA THR A 50 -3.47 13.75 -2.20
C THR A 50 -2.15 13.05 -1.89
N ASN A 51 -1.04 13.44 -2.53
CA ASN A 51 0.28 12.88 -2.21
C ASN A 51 0.61 13.14 -0.73
N LYS A 52 1.09 12.10 -0.06
CA LYS A 52 1.53 12.12 1.33
C LYS A 52 3.05 12.17 1.49
N VAL A 53 3.80 11.79 0.45
CA VAL A 53 5.26 11.94 0.41
C VAL A 53 5.59 13.37 0.00
N ARG A 54 6.00 14.20 0.96
CA ARG A 54 6.19 15.65 0.82
C ARG A 54 7.54 16.16 1.34
N ASP A 55 8.30 15.30 2.00
CA ASP A 55 9.56 15.63 2.64
C ASP A 55 10.69 14.82 1.98
N ASP A 56 11.89 15.37 2.00
CA ASP A 56 13.11 14.56 1.87
C ASP A 56 13.28 13.74 3.15
N ALA A 57 13.13 12.42 3.04
CA ALA A 57 12.92 11.54 4.17
C ALA A 57 13.59 10.19 3.99
N VAL A 58 13.81 9.49 5.11
CA VAL A 58 14.14 8.07 5.10
C VAL A 58 12.87 7.25 5.01
N HIS A 59 12.85 6.25 4.14
CA HIS A 59 11.69 5.43 3.89
C HIS A 59 11.90 4.02 4.44
N PHE A 60 11.04 3.63 5.37
CA PHE A 60 11.06 2.32 5.99
C PHE A 60 9.76 1.55 5.75
N VAL A 61 9.92 0.24 5.56
CA VAL A 61 8.83 -0.74 5.72
C VAL A 61 9.15 -1.60 6.93
N VAL A 62 8.15 -1.89 7.76
CA VAL A 62 8.28 -2.90 8.82
C VAL A 62 7.41 -4.08 8.48
N GLY A 63 8.03 -5.21 8.18
CA GLY A 63 7.32 -6.47 7.99
C GLY A 63 7.14 -7.18 9.32
N PHE A 64 5.92 -7.63 9.63
CA PHE A 64 5.62 -8.53 10.74
C PHE A 64 5.10 -9.86 10.21
N GLU A 65 5.80 -10.94 10.54
CA GLU A 65 5.33 -12.29 10.27
C GLU A 65 4.29 -12.70 11.31
N HIS A 66 3.19 -13.29 10.86
CA HIS A 66 2.18 -13.85 11.74
C HIS A 66 1.84 -15.29 11.37
N GLU A 67 1.44 -16.07 12.35
CA GLU A 67 0.91 -17.41 12.09
C GLU A 67 -0.56 -17.37 11.63
N PRO A 68 -1.04 -18.46 11.01
CA PRO A 68 -2.47 -18.69 10.87
C PRO A 68 -3.14 -18.64 12.24
N ARG A 69 -4.34 -18.07 12.29
CA ARG A 69 -5.14 -18.04 13.51
C ARG A 69 -6.56 -18.50 13.24
N GLU A 70 -7.14 -19.16 14.24
CA GLU A 70 -8.56 -19.40 14.27
C GLU A 70 -9.34 -18.09 14.42
N ARG A 71 -10.62 -18.12 14.04
CA ARG A 71 -11.49 -16.95 14.16
C ARG A 71 -11.54 -16.51 15.64
N TYR A 72 -11.28 -15.23 15.89
CA TYR A 72 -11.23 -14.60 17.22
C TYR A 72 -10.02 -14.92 18.11
N ALA A 73 -9.09 -15.79 17.69
CA ALA A 73 -7.83 -15.97 18.43
C ALA A 73 -6.93 -14.73 18.33
N ARG A 74 -6.04 -14.54 19.32
CA ARG A 74 -5.03 -13.46 19.28
C ARG A 74 -4.02 -13.72 18.16
N TRP A 75 -3.56 -12.66 17.51
CA TRP A 75 -2.44 -12.75 16.57
C TRP A 75 -1.17 -13.15 17.33
N ARG A 76 -0.44 -14.13 16.79
CA ARG A 76 0.91 -14.48 17.23
C ARG A 76 1.87 -14.03 16.13
N PHE A 77 2.70 -13.05 16.47
CA PHE A 77 3.75 -12.56 15.59
C PHE A 77 5.05 -13.28 15.92
N THR A 78 5.68 -13.86 14.91
CA THR A 78 6.87 -14.71 15.07
C THR A 78 8.15 -13.97 14.74
N ARG A 79 8.07 -12.91 13.92
CA ARG A 79 9.24 -12.21 13.40
C ARG A 79 8.90 -10.79 12.98
N TRP A 80 9.91 -9.91 13.00
CA TRP A 80 9.84 -8.60 12.39
C TRP A 80 11.14 -8.27 11.66
N ASP A 81 11.04 -7.51 10.57
CA ASP A 81 12.17 -6.91 9.86
C ASP A 81 11.88 -5.42 9.63
N LEU A 82 12.86 -4.55 9.90
CA LEU A 82 12.86 -3.15 9.47
C LEU A 82 13.68 -3.04 8.18
N VAL A 83 13.05 -2.58 7.11
CA VAL A 83 13.63 -2.54 5.77
C VAL A 83 13.81 -1.09 5.33
N ASP A 84 15.07 -0.71 5.07
CA ASP A 84 15.40 0.54 4.37
C ASP A 84 15.10 0.42 2.88
N LEU A 85 14.26 1.31 2.36
CA LEU A 85 13.89 1.33 0.96
C LEU A 85 14.95 2.00 0.07
N SER A 86 16.03 2.58 0.61
CA SER A 86 17.08 3.25 -0.16
C SER A 86 17.75 2.36 -1.21
N GLN A 87 17.81 1.04 -0.97
CA GLN A 87 18.35 0.04 -1.89
C GLN A 87 17.27 -0.85 -2.51
N PHE A 88 15.99 -0.61 -2.21
CA PHE A 88 14.89 -1.43 -2.68
C PHE A 88 14.54 -1.09 -4.14
N LYS A 89 14.89 -1.99 -5.06
CA LYS A 89 14.61 -1.83 -6.49
C LYS A 89 13.15 -2.16 -6.79
N VAL A 90 12.37 -1.15 -7.14
CA VAL A 90 10.96 -1.29 -7.55
C VAL A 90 10.82 -1.50 -9.06
N LYS A 91 9.70 -2.11 -9.47
CA LYS A 91 9.26 -2.14 -10.87
C LYS A 91 8.18 -1.07 -11.07
N LEU A 92 8.31 -0.27 -12.12
CA LEU A 92 7.25 0.66 -12.53
C LEU A 92 6.14 -0.12 -13.24
N LYS A 93 4.89 0.09 -12.80
CA LYS A 93 3.70 -0.39 -13.51
C LYS A 93 2.91 0.83 -13.99
N ALA A 94 2.99 1.12 -15.29
CA ALA A 94 2.09 2.07 -15.94
C ALA A 94 0.80 1.35 -16.33
N GLU A 95 -0.35 1.84 -15.89
CA GLU A 95 -1.65 1.26 -16.22
C GLU A 95 -2.63 2.34 -16.68
N PHE A 96 -3.40 2.04 -17.73
CA PHE A 96 -4.54 2.84 -18.13
C PHE A 96 -5.75 2.42 -17.29
N GLN A 97 -6.45 3.40 -16.73
CA GLN A 97 -7.61 3.18 -15.87
C GLN A 97 -8.86 3.75 -16.56
N GLY A 98 -10.00 3.09 -16.38
CA GLY A 98 -11.31 3.54 -16.86
C GLY A 98 -12.41 3.01 -15.95
N SER A 99 -13.46 3.80 -15.75
CA SER A 99 -14.63 3.35 -14.97
C SER A 99 -15.64 2.61 -15.85
N ASN A 100 -16.58 1.88 -15.24
CA ASN A 100 -17.72 1.32 -15.98
C ASN A 100 -18.47 2.41 -16.76
N ARG A 101 -18.56 3.63 -16.21
CA ARG A 101 -19.18 4.77 -16.88
C ARG A 101 -18.43 5.19 -18.14
N ASP A 102 -17.10 5.08 -18.16
CA ASP A 102 -16.31 5.41 -19.34
C ASP A 102 -16.41 4.31 -20.40
N MET A 103 -16.48 3.05 -19.97
CA MET A 103 -16.56 1.91 -20.87
C MET A 103 -17.92 1.78 -21.59
N TYR A 104 -19.02 2.09 -20.91
CA TYR A 104 -20.38 1.90 -21.45
C TYR A 104 -21.01 3.20 -22.00
N ARG A 105 -20.20 4.09 -22.58
CA ARG A 105 -20.73 5.24 -23.34
C ARG A 105 -21.35 4.77 -24.64
N GLU A 106 -22.43 5.42 -25.08
CA GLU A 106 -23.18 5.01 -26.28
C GLU A 106 -22.28 4.91 -27.51
N GLU A 107 -21.32 5.83 -27.67
CA GLU A 107 -20.41 5.85 -28.81
C GLU A 107 -19.41 4.69 -28.83
N ALA A 108 -19.20 4.02 -27.69
CA ALA A 108 -18.27 2.88 -27.56
C ALA A 108 -18.97 1.52 -27.69
N ILE A 109 -20.31 1.49 -27.64
CA ILE A 109 -21.08 0.24 -27.67
C ILE A 109 -21.35 -0.16 -29.12
N VAL A 110 -20.81 -1.31 -29.53
CA VAL A 110 -21.00 -1.84 -30.89
C VAL A 110 -22.26 -2.71 -31.02
N ALA A 111 -22.71 -3.34 -29.92
CA ALA A 111 -23.94 -4.12 -29.84
C ALA A 111 -24.36 -4.32 -28.38
N SER A 112 -25.65 -4.55 -28.15
CA SER A 112 -26.23 -4.85 -26.83
C SER A 112 -27.21 -6.01 -26.93
N SER A 113 -27.26 -6.88 -25.90
CA SER A 113 -28.33 -7.86 -25.74
C SER A 113 -29.59 -7.20 -25.16
N GLU A 114 -30.72 -7.91 -25.23
CA GLU A 114 -31.90 -7.52 -24.45
C GLU A 114 -31.61 -7.61 -22.95
N LYS A 115 -32.23 -6.71 -22.18
CA LYS A 115 -32.25 -6.80 -20.72
C LYS A 115 -33.18 -7.94 -20.33
N GLN A 116 -32.73 -8.79 -19.40
CA GLN A 116 -33.61 -9.74 -18.71
C GLN A 116 -34.47 -9.04 -17.66
#